data_AF-A0A3M8GIL0-F1
#
_entry.id   AF-A0A3M8GIL0-F1
#
_cell.length_a   1.000
_cell.length_b   1.000
_cell.length_c   1.000
_cell.angle_alpha   90.00
_cell.angle_beta   90.00
_cell.angle_gamma   90.00
#
_symmetry.space_group_name_H-M   'P 1'
#
loop_
_entity.id
_entity.type
_entity.pdbx_description
1 polymer ?
#
loop_
_entity_poly.entity_id
_entity_poly.type
_entity_poly.pdbx_seq_one_letter_code
_entity_poly.pdbx_strand_id
1 'polypeptide(L)'
;MNVLQLTTKSDIIGASASALCLIHCVATPLLFVAQAGLVGDGESHPEWWGTLDFIFLFISLLAIWWSGKNTSKTWMRIALWASWSVLFFVVLNEKLSIIALAEQIIYIPAIALIFFHLYNRKYCQCGRGDCCTEELPDS
;
A
#
# COMPACT_ATOMS: atom_id res chain seq x y z
N MET A 1 -19.87 18.01 1.99
CA MET A 1 -18.73 17.46 1.22
C MET A 1 -19.18 16.17 0.56
N ASN A 2 -19.07 16.04 -0.76
CA ASN A 2 -19.53 14.85 -1.50
C ASN A 2 -18.67 13.63 -1.15
N VAL A 3 -19.31 12.52 -0.81
CA VAL A 3 -18.65 11.25 -0.43
C VAL A 3 -17.67 10.76 -1.51
N LEU A 4 -18.01 10.96 -2.79
CA LEU A 4 -17.16 10.65 -3.97
C LEU A 4 -15.80 11.40 -3.97
N GLN A 5 -15.76 12.62 -3.46
CA GLN A 5 -14.52 13.40 -3.38
C GLN A 5 -13.59 12.87 -2.28
N LEU A 6 -14.16 12.32 -1.21
CA LEU A 6 -13.40 11.76 -0.11
C LEU A 6 -12.80 10.40 -0.47
N THR A 7 -13.54 9.56 -1.21
CA THR A 7 -13.02 8.28 -1.72
C THR A 7 -11.89 8.48 -2.73
N THR A 8 -12.08 9.37 -3.70
CA THR A 8 -11.06 9.65 -4.72
C THR A 8 -9.76 10.15 -4.09
N LYS A 9 -9.86 11.04 -3.09
CA LYS A 9 -8.69 11.52 -2.33
C LYS A 9 -8.04 10.40 -1.53
N SER A 10 -8.81 9.58 -0.83
CA SER A 10 -8.27 8.48 -0.05
C SER A 10 -7.58 7.42 -0.92
N ASP A 11 -8.14 7.09 -2.08
CA ASP A 11 -7.53 6.11 -2.99
C ASP A 11 -6.22 6.64 -3.59
N ILE A 12 -6.15 7.96 -3.87
CA ILE A 12 -4.88 8.59 -4.31
C ILE A 12 -3.84 8.56 -3.20
N ILE A 13 -4.23 8.90 -1.95
CA ILE A 13 -3.33 8.88 -0.79
C ILE A 13 -2.86 7.44 -0.50
N GLY A 14 -3.74 6.45 -0.60
CA GLY A 14 -3.39 5.04 -0.44
C GLY A 14 -2.46 4.54 -1.53
N ALA A 15 -2.74 4.88 -2.79
CA ALA A 15 -1.87 4.53 -3.91
C ALA A 15 -0.50 5.20 -3.81
N SER A 16 -0.45 6.48 -3.43
CA SER A 16 0.83 7.20 -3.29
C SER A 16 1.64 6.69 -2.10
N ALA A 17 1.01 6.41 -0.96
CA ALA A 17 1.68 5.82 0.19
C ALA A 17 2.24 4.43 -0.13
N SER A 18 1.47 3.60 -0.83
CA SER A 18 1.91 2.26 -1.26
C SER A 18 3.05 2.34 -2.29
N ALA A 19 2.99 3.30 -3.22
CA ALA A 19 4.06 3.55 -4.18
C ALA A 19 5.33 4.10 -3.52
N LEU A 20 5.20 5.00 -2.55
CA LEU A 20 6.33 5.52 -1.77
C LEU A 20 6.97 4.42 -0.94
N CYS A 21 6.18 3.53 -0.31
CA CYS A 21 6.69 2.33 0.35
C CYS A 21 7.48 1.45 -0.61
N LEU A 22 6.94 1.16 -1.81
CA LEU A 22 7.64 0.35 -2.81
C LEU A 22 8.94 1.01 -3.29
N ILE A 23 8.90 2.31 -3.61
CA ILE A 23 10.09 3.06 -4.03
C ILE A 23 11.13 3.08 -2.92
N HIS A 24 10.72 3.29 -1.67
CA HIS A 24 11.59 3.23 -0.51
C HIS A 24 12.26 1.85 -0.39
N CYS A 25 11.48 0.76 -0.45
CA CYS A 25 12.01 -0.61 -0.35
C CYS A 25 12.95 -0.98 -1.52
N VAL A 26 12.77 -0.42 -2.72
CA VAL A 26 13.71 -0.64 -3.85
C VAL A 26 14.95 0.25 -3.75
N ALA A 27 14.77 1.51 -3.36
CA ALA A 27 15.84 2.50 -3.32
C ALA A 27 16.79 2.28 -2.13
N THR A 28 16.28 1.83 -0.98
CA THR A 28 17.06 1.55 0.23
C THR A 28 18.27 0.64 -0.08
N PRO A 29 18.13 -0.62 -0.54
CA PRO A 29 19.29 -1.48 -0.78
C PRO A 29 20.27 -0.88 -1.80
N LEU A 30 19.78 -0.16 -2.82
CA LEU A 30 20.64 0.48 -3.82
C LEU A 30 21.47 1.64 -3.26
N LEU A 31 20.86 2.50 -2.43
CA LEU A 31 21.53 3.64 -1.81
C LEU A 31 22.59 3.16 -0.80
N PHE A 32 22.31 2.11 -0.06
CA PHE A 32 23.21 1.62 0.97
C PHE A 32 24.35 0.75 0.42
N VAL A 33 24.14 0.02 -0.69
CA VAL A 33 25.25 -0.58 -1.46
C VAL A 33 26.17 0.51 -2.04
N ALA A 34 25.61 1.62 -2.54
CA ALA A 34 26.41 2.73 -3.05
C ALA A 34 27.20 3.44 -1.93
N GLN A 35 26.63 3.58 -0.72
CA GLN A 35 27.33 4.14 0.44
C GLN A 35 28.39 3.19 1.00
N ALA A 36 28.15 1.89 1.04
CA ALA A 36 29.15 0.89 1.49
C ALA A 36 30.42 0.89 0.61
N GLY A 37 30.30 1.27 -0.67
CA GLY A 37 31.45 1.45 -1.56
C GLY A 37 32.24 2.75 -1.36
N LEU A 38 31.69 3.72 -0.63
CA LEU A 38 32.27 5.07 -0.45
C LEU A 38 32.74 5.33 0.99
N VAL A 39 32.07 4.75 1.98
CA VAL A 39 32.38 4.91 3.41
C VAL A 39 32.78 3.54 3.93
N GLY A 40 34.08 3.36 4.17
CA GLY A 40 34.63 2.10 4.69
C GLY A 40 33.96 1.71 6.00
N ASP A 41 33.56 0.44 6.08
CA ASP A 41 33.15 -0.35 7.25
C ASP A 41 32.77 0.48 8.50
N GLY A 42 31.50 0.90 8.62
CA GLY A 42 31.06 1.40 9.92
C GLY A 42 29.73 2.12 10.08
N GLU A 43 28.97 2.45 9.03
CA GLU A 43 27.67 3.10 9.24
C GLU A 43 26.50 2.14 8.97
N SER A 44 26.06 1.49 10.04
CA SER A 44 24.68 1.02 10.16
C SER A 44 23.74 2.16 9.79
N HIS A 45 22.83 1.88 8.86
CA HIS A 45 21.82 2.79 8.33
C HIS A 45 21.23 3.69 9.42
N PRO A 46 20.94 4.98 9.15
CA PRO A 46 20.34 5.84 10.15
C PRO A 46 19.03 5.25 10.68
N GLU A 47 18.90 5.10 12.00
CA GLU A 47 17.75 4.51 12.70
C GLU A 47 16.38 5.09 12.25
N TRP A 48 16.35 6.35 11.81
CA TRP A 48 15.15 7.02 11.33
C TRP A 48 14.63 6.47 9.98
N TRP A 49 15.50 5.86 9.17
CA TRP A 49 15.15 5.35 7.84
C TRP A 49 14.12 4.22 7.93
N GLY A 50 14.27 3.34 8.92
CA GLY A 50 13.30 2.27 9.20
C GLY A 50 11.97 2.75 9.81
N THR A 51 11.90 3.97 10.32
CA THR A 51 10.65 4.55 10.85
C THR A 51 9.70 4.93 9.71
N LEU A 52 10.22 5.23 8.52
CA LEU A 52 9.41 5.58 7.35
C LEU A 52 8.48 4.44 6.92
N ASP A 53 8.94 3.19 7.04
CA ASP A 53 8.13 2.00 6.73
C ASP A 53 6.82 1.99 7.54
N PHE A 54 6.93 2.23 8.85
CA PHE A 54 5.78 2.27 9.74
C PHE A 54 4.84 3.45 9.45
N ILE A 55 5.40 4.61 9.06
CA ILE A 55 4.61 5.78 8.67
C ILE A 55 3.81 5.48 7.41
N PHE A 56 4.44 4.94 6.36
CA PHE A 56 3.75 4.59 5.12
C PHE A 56 2.68 3.52 5.36
N LEU A 57 2.97 2.54 6.21
CA LEU A 57 2.05 1.48 6.57
C LEU A 57 0.82 2.00 7.34
N PHE A 58 1.02 2.97 8.24
CA PHE A 58 -0.06 3.63 8.94
C PHE A 58 -0.93 4.47 8.00
N ILE A 59 -0.33 5.22 7.08
CA ILE A 59 -1.07 6.00 6.07
C ILE A 59 -1.87 5.07 5.16
N SER A 60 -1.29 3.95 4.72
CA SER A 60 -2.00 2.98 3.89
C SER A 60 -3.17 2.34 4.65
N LEU A 61 -3.04 2.09 5.96
CA LEU A 61 -4.14 1.57 6.79
C LEU A 61 -5.32 2.55 6.81
N LEU A 62 -5.06 3.84 7.02
CA LEU A 62 -6.10 4.87 6.99
C LEU A 62 -6.78 4.94 5.61
N ALA A 63 -5.99 4.86 4.55
CA ALA A 63 -6.52 4.87 3.19
C ALA A 63 -7.40 3.65 2.89
N ILE A 64 -7.03 2.45 3.36
CA ILE A 64 -7.81 1.22 3.21
C ILE A 64 -9.07 1.25 4.06
N TRP A 65 -8.99 1.76 5.29
CA TRP A 65 -10.15 1.91 6.15
C TRP A 65 -11.20 2.81 5.49
N TRP A 66 -10.76 3.94 4.94
CA TRP A 66 -11.65 4.86 4.24
C TRP A 66 -12.16 4.29 2.91
N SER A 67 -11.28 3.69 2.10
CA SER A 67 -11.64 3.07 0.82
C SER A 67 -12.62 1.90 1.01
N GLY A 68 -12.36 1.04 1.99
CA GLY A 68 -13.19 -0.10 2.35
C GLY A 68 -14.56 0.26 2.96
N LYS A 69 -14.69 1.43 3.60
CA LYS A 69 -16.00 1.92 4.09
C LYS A 69 -16.91 2.42 2.96
N ASN A 70 -16.32 2.89 1.87
CA ASN A 70 -17.05 3.52 0.78
C ASN A 70 -17.12 2.69 -0.51
N THR A 71 -16.45 1.54 -0.56
CA THR A 71 -16.59 0.59 -1.66
C THR A 71 -17.87 -0.22 -1.50
N SER A 72 -18.64 -0.37 -2.58
CA SER A 72 -19.87 -1.18 -2.60
C SER A 72 -19.56 -2.68 -2.70
N LYS A 73 -18.39 -3.06 -3.24
CA LYS A 73 -18.03 -4.46 -3.50
C LYS A 73 -17.27 -5.06 -2.32
N THR A 74 -17.89 -6.01 -1.64
CA THR A 74 -17.29 -6.73 -0.51
C THR A 74 -15.97 -7.41 -0.87
N TRP A 75 -15.85 -7.97 -2.09
CA TRP A 75 -14.60 -8.57 -2.56
C TRP A 75 -13.44 -7.57 -2.61
N MET A 76 -13.71 -6.32 -2.98
CA MET A 76 -12.69 -5.27 -3.06
C MET A 76 -12.15 -4.88 -1.69
N ARG A 77 -13.05 -4.79 -0.71
CA ARG A 77 -12.69 -4.57 0.69
C ARG A 77 -11.80 -5.70 1.21
N ILE A 78 -12.11 -6.96 0.88
CA ILE A 78 -11.30 -8.12 1.26
C ILE A 78 -9.92 -8.04 0.60
N ALA A 79 -9.85 -7.73 -0.70
CA ALA A 79 -8.58 -7.66 -1.44
C ALA A 79 -7.62 -6.58 -0.89
N LEU A 80 -8.14 -5.39 -0.57
CA LEU A 80 -7.37 -4.31 0.05
C LEU A 80 -6.85 -4.71 1.44
N TRP A 81 -7.71 -5.24 2.30
CA TRP A 81 -7.31 -5.68 3.64
C TRP A 81 -6.33 -6.84 3.61
N ALA A 82 -6.55 -7.84 2.75
CA ALA A 82 -5.66 -8.98 2.60
C ALA A 82 -4.27 -8.54 2.15
N SER A 83 -4.18 -7.68 1.14
CA SER A 83 -2.90 -7.19 0.62
C SER A 83 -2.14 -6.37 1.66
N TRP A 84 -2.83 -5.56 2.45
CA TRP A 84 -2.22 -4.80 3.55
C TRP A 84 -1.78 -5.67 4.71
N SER A 85 -2.56 -6.69 5.10
CA SER A 85 -2.14 -7.64 6.12
C SER A 85 -0.87 -8.38 5.72
N VAL A 86 -0.76 -8.76 4.44
CA VAL A 86 0.48 -9.36 3.91
C VAL A 86 1.63 -8.36 3.95
N LEU A 87 1.42 -7.11 3.49
CA LEU A 87 2.45 -6.06 3.55
C LEU A 87 2.95 -5.84 4.99
N PHE A 88 2.03 -5.73 5.94
CA PHE A 88 2.32 -5.56 7.36
C PHE A 88 3.12 -6.71 7.94
N PHE A 89 2.74 -7.95 7.61
CA PHE A 89 3.48 -9.10 8.06
C PHE A 89 4.91 -9.13 7.49
N VAL A 90 5.09 -8.79 6.22
CA VAL A 90 6.42 -8.74 5.58
C VAL A 90 7.30 -7.68 6.24
N VAL A 91 6.79 -6.45 6.43
CA VAL A 91 7.51 -5.35 7.07
C VAL A 91 7.87 -5.69 8.53
N LEU A 92 6.94 -6.26 9.29
CA LEU A 92 7.23 -6.71 10.65
C LEU A 92 8.28 -7.82 10.69
N ASN A 93 8.19 -8.80 9.79
CA ASN A 93 9.14 -9.88 9.72
C ASN A 93 10.56 -9.38 9.41
N GLU A 94 10.68 -8.37 8.55
CA GLU A 94 11.96 -7.72 8.25
C GLU A 94 12.54 -7.04 9.49
N LYS A 95 11.75 -6.22 10.22
CA LYS A 95 12.23 -5.51 11.42
C LYS A 95 12.55 -6.44 12.59
N LEU A 96 11.77 -7.51 12.76
CA LEU A 96 11.98 -8.47 13.85
C LEU A 96 12.94 -9.61 13.46
N SER A 97 13.32 -9.71 12.18
CA SER A 97 14.19 -10.76 11.63
C SER A 97 13.78 -12.18 12.06
N ILE A 98 12.46 -12.43 12.18
CA ILE A 98 11.92 -13.71 12.70
C ILE A 98 12.21 -14.84 11.72
N ILE A 99 12.06 -14.57 10.41
CA ILE A 99 12.27 -15.52 9.33
C ILE A 99 13.13 -14.84 8.26
N ALA A 100 14.11 -15.56 7.72
CA ALA A 100 14.88 -15.12 6.56
C ALA A 100 13.98 -15.14 5.31
N LEU A 101 13.30 -14.02 5.07
CA LEU A 101 12.54 -13.79 3.85
C LEU A 101 13.36 -12.95 2.89
N ALA A 102 13.23 -13.27 1.61
CA ALA A 102 13.71 -12.43 0.52
C ALA A 102 13.01 -11.06 0.58
N GLU A 103 13.78 -9.97 0.64
CA GLU A 103 13.27 -8.59 0.64
C GLU A 103 12.32 -8.32 -0.55
N GLN A 104 12.50 -9.02 -1.66
CA GLN A 104 11.67 -8.87 -2.87
C GLN A 104 10.20 -9.27 -2.65
N ILE A 105 9.89 -10.01 -1.57
CA ILE A 105 8.52 -10.41 -1.25
C ILE A 105 7.64 -9.20 -0.97
N ILE A 106 8.20 -8.08 -0.50
CA ILE A 106 7.45 -6.84 -0.23
C ILE A 106 6.84 -6.21 -1.50
N TYR A 107 7.39 -6.51 -2.67
CA TYR A 107 6.92 -5.94 -3.94
C TYR A 107 5.54 -6.47 -4.32
N ILE A 108 5.26 -7.74 -4.03
CA ILE A 108 3.97 -8.38 -4.37
C ILE A 108 2.80 -7.66 -3.68
N PRO A 109 2.73 -7.55 -2.34
CA PRO A 109 1.63 -6.89 -1.66
C PRO A 109 1.61 -5.38 -1.94
N ALA A 110 2.76 -4.72 -2.12
CA ALA A 110 2.81 -3.30 -2.43
C ALA A 110 2.24 -2.97 -3.82
N ILE A 111 2.64 -3.71 -4.87
CA ILE A 111 2.07 -3.57 -6.23
C ILE A 111 0.58 -3.90 -6.21
N ALA A 112 0.18 -4.96 -5.51
CA ALA A 112 -1.22 -5.33 -5.37
C ALA A 112 -2.05 -4.20 -4.74
N LEU A 113 -1.58 -3.57 -3.66
CA LEU A 113 -2.26 -2.44 -3.04
C LEU A 113 -2.38 -1.23 -3.97
N ILE A 114 -1.31 -0.89 -4.70
CA ILE A 114 -1.36 0.19 -5.71
C ILE A 114 -2.42 -0.13 -6.76
N PHE A 115 -2.38 -1.34 -7.32
CA PHE A 115 -3.34 -1.79 -8.32
C PHE A 115 -4.76 -1.73 -7.78
N PHE A 116 -5.00 -2.24 -6.58
CA PHE A 116 -6.33 -2.25 -5.97
C PHE A 116 -6.83 -0.82 -5.68
N HIS A 117 -6.01 0.09 -5.15
CA HIS A 117 -6.46 1.48 -4.99
C HIS A 117 -6.79 2.17 -6.32
N LEU A 118 -6.00 1.92 -7.37
CA LEU A 118 -6.29 2.44 -8.71
C LEU A 118 -7.54 1.81 -9.34
N TYR A 119 -7.75 0.51 -9.11
CA TYR A 119 -8.93 -0.22 -9.55
C TYR A 119 -10.18 0.31 -8.83
N ASN A 120 -10.16 0.41 -7.50
CA ASN A 120 -11.28 0.94 -6.72
C ASN A 120 -11.65 2.34 -7.21
N ARG A 121 -10.65 3.20 -7.45
CA ARG A 121 -10.85 4.52 -8.02
C ARG A 121 -11.49 4.48 -9.40
N LYS A 122 -10.99 3.66 -10.32
CA LYS A 122 -11.48 3.61 -11.71
C LYS A 122 -12.90 3.08 -11.81
N TYR A 123 -13.25 2.08 -11.01
CA TYR A 123 -14.56 1.40 -11.07
C TYR A 123 -15.61 1.99 -10.09
N CYS A 124 -15.23 2.89 -9.17
CA CYS A 124 -16.17 3.63 -8.31
C CYS A 124 -16.29 5.13 -8.66
N GLN A 125 -15.74 5.60 -9.79
CA GLN A 125 -15.84 7.00 -10.24
C GLN A 125 -17.14 7.28 -11.01
N CYS A 126 -18.29 7.14 -10.35
CA CYS A 126 -19.56 7.61 -10.91
C CYS A 126 -19.95 8.96 -10.32
N GLY A 127 -19.41 10.01 -10.93
CA GLY A 127 -19.94 11.35 -10.82
C GLY A 127 -21.20 11.47 -11.68
N ARG A 128 -22.36 11.46 -11.02
CA ARG A 128 -23.72 11.72 -11.55
C ARG A 128 -24.47 10.46 -12.03
N GLY A 129 -25.57 10.14 -11.34
CA GLY A 129 -26.66 9.33 -11.88
C GLY A 129 -26.65 7.87 -11.45
N ASP A 130 -26.06 6.97 -12.22
CA ASP A 130 -26.55 5.59 -12.28
C ASP A 130 -25.46 4.53 -12.37
N CYS A 131 -24.59 4.41 -11.37
CA CYS A 131 -23.64 3.30 -11.35
C CYS A 131 -23.25 2.91 -9.92
N CYS A 132 -24.23 2.31 -9.26
CA CYS A 132 -24.09 1.25 -8.26
C CYS A 132 -25.40 0.43 -8.29
N THR A 133 -25.99 0.18 -9.46
CA THR A 133 -26.98 -0.89 -9.58
C THR A 133 -26.21 -2.19 -9.65
N GLU A 134 -26.46 -3.04 -8.65
CA GLU A 134 -26.24 -4.46 -8.83
C GLU A 134 -27.09 -4.90 -10.01
N GLU A 135 -26.49 -5.09 -11.18
CA GLU A 135 -27.03 -6.09 -12.10
C GLU A 135 -26.66 -7.45 -11.50
N LEU A 136 -27.58 -7.98 -10.70
CA LEU A 136 -27.90 -9.41 -10.79
C LEU A 136 -28.60 -9.60 -12.14
N PRO A 137 -28.13 -10.48 -13.03
CA PRO A 137 -29.01 -11.19 -13.92
C PRO A 137 -29.40 -12.51 -13.25
N ASP A 138 -30.69 -12.65 -13.00
CA ASP A 138 -31.36 -13.95 -12.92
C ASP A 138 -30.97 -14.82 -14.13
N SER A 139 -30.47 -16.03 -13.86
CA SER A 139 -30.72 -17.25 -14.65
C SER A 139 -30.29 -18.49 -13.87
#